data_AF-V4UQP5-F1
#
_entry.id   AF-V4UQP5-F1
#
_cell.length_a   1.000
_cell.length_b   1.000
_cell.length_c   1.000
_cell.angle_alpha   90.00
_cell.angle_beta   90.00
_cell.angle_gamma   90.00
#
_symmetry.space_group_name_H-M   'P 1'
#
loop_
_entity.id
_entity.type
_entity.pdbx_description
1 polymer ?
#
loop_
_entity_poly.entity_id
_entity_poly.type
_entity_poly.pdbx_seq_one_letter_code
_entity_poly.pdbx_strand_id
1 'polypeptide(L)'
;MVGVFRRSLSFPNKHPNHPPMSHHIRSISLPCRSHPLVSHIKDEISELKTWYTKPDNITSSWLCDGLSRLKDVHDSPHEILHLPQTQDSLRNQHKW
;
A
#
# COMPACT_ATOMS: atom_id res chain seq x y z
N MET A 1 8.93 4.27 16.81
CA MET A 1 10.23 4.36 16.11
C MET A 1 10.01 5.20 14.85
N VAL A 2 10.26 6.52 14.91
CA VAL A 2 9.98 7.44 13.79
C VAL A 2 11.19 7.39 12.86
N GLY A 3 11.01 6.82 11.65
CA GLY A 3 12.05 6.78 10.64
C GLY A 3 12.46 8.19 10.23
N VAL A 4 13.68 8.59 10.60
CA VAL A 4 14.31 9.81 10.12
C VAL A 4 14.65 9.64 8.63
N PHE A 5 13.80 10.19 7.76
CA PHE A 5 14.08 10.27 6.33
C PHE A 5 15.34 11.11 6.11
N ARG A 6 16.42 10.45 5.64
CA ARG A 6 17.71 11.07 5.36
C ARG A 6 17.53 12.09 4.23
N ARG A 7 17.76 13.36 4.55
CA ARG A 7 17.84 14.48 3.60
C ARG A 7 18.93 14.18 2.56
N SER A 8 18.62 14.33 1.28
CA SER A 8 19.59 14.25 0.19
C SER A 8 20.75 15.21 0.45
N LEU A 9 21.95 14.67 0.69
CA LEU A 9 23.16 15.47 0.81
C LEU A 9 23.68 15.75 -0.61
N SER A 10 23.41 16.94 -1.13
CA SER A 10 24.12 17.43 -2.30
C SER A 10 25.43 18.07 -1.85
N PHE A 11 26.56 17.54 -2.32
CA PHE A 11 27.87 18.15 -2.12
C PHE A 11 27.99 19.43 -2.97
N PRO A 12 28.66 20.50 -2.47
CA PRO A 12 28.85 21.72 -3.25
C PRO A 12 29.76 21.45 -4.45
N ASN A 13 29.25 21.65 -5.67
CA ASN A 13 30.08 21.67 -6.87
C ASN A 13 30.83 23.00 -6.93
N LYS A 14 32.15 22.99 -6.73
CA LYS A 14 33.01 24.19 -6.84
C LYS A 14 33.35 24.42 -8.32
N HIS A 15 32.47 25.08 -9.07
CA HIS A 15 32.84 25.68 -10.35
C HIS A 15 32.41 27.15 -10.36
N PRO A 16 33.34 28.11 -10.54
CA PRO A 16 32.99 29.52 -10.69
C PRO A 16 32.59 29.78 -12.15
N ASN A 17 31.54 30.59 -12.37
CA ASN A 17 31.13 31.22 -13.64
C ASN A 17 29.84 30.73 -14.33
N HIS A 18 28.85 30.18 -13.63
CA HIS A 18 27.49 30.08 -14.20
C HIS A 18 26.50 30.98 -13.45
N PRO A 19 25.66 31.77 -14.15
CA PRO A 19 24.63 32.60 -13.54
C PRO A 19 23.70 31.73 -12.68
N PRO A 20 23.08 32.31 -11.63
CA PRO A 20 22.33 31.55 -10.64
C PRO A 20 21.16 30.85 -11.32
N MET A 21 21.34 29.56 -11.60
CA MET A 21 20.27 28.69 -12.03
C MET A 21 19.22 28.75 -10.94
N SER A 22 18.03 29.25 -11.28
CA SER A 22 16.84 29.18 -10.44
C SER A 22 16.73 27.73 -9.96
N HIS A 23 16.94 27.52 -8.67
CA HIS A 23 16.94 26.19 -8.09
C HIS A 23 15.50 25.70 -8.12
N HIS A 24 15.14 24.92 -9.14
CA HIS A 24 13.92 24.15 -9.13
C HIS A 24 13.99 23.20 -7.94
N ILE A 25 13.37 23.60 -6.82
CA ILE A 25 13.10 22.73 -5.69
C ILE A 25 12.27 21.59 -6.27
N ARG A 26 12.92 20.45 -6.53
CA ARG A 26 12.20 19.24 -6.92
C ARG A 26 11.34 18.89 -5.73
N SER A 27 10.03 18.99 -5.91
CA SER A 27 9.05 18.57 -4.92
C SER A 27 9.37 17.14 -4.50
N ILE A 28 9.73 16.98 -3.22
CA ILE A 28 9.88 15.68 -2.60
C ILE A 28 8.48 15.12 -2.44
N SER A 29 8.09 14.17 -3.28
CA SER A 29 6.86 13.42 -3.03
C SER A 29 7.03 12.72 -1.69
N LEU A 30 6.10 12.99 -0.76
CA LEU A 30 6.00 12.19 0.46
C LEU A 30 5.82 10.72 0.04
N PRO A 31 6.32 9.76 0.84
CA PRO A 31 6.01 8.36 0.59
C PRO A 31 4.50 8.22 0.43
N CYS A 32 4.06 7.74 -0.73
CA CYS A 32 2.64 7.51 -1.00
C CYS A 32 2.09 6.66 0.14
N ARG A 33 1.16 7.22 0.92
CA ARG A 33 0.48 6.42 1.94
C ARG A 33 -0.25 5.29 1.22
N SER A 34 -0.19 4.09 1.77
CA SER A 34 -1.01 2.97 1.31
C SER A 34 -2.48 3.38 1.35
N HIS A 35 -3.23 3.00 0.32
CA HIS A 35 -4.66 3.29 0.22
C HIS A 35 -5.41 2.71 1.44
N PRO A 36 -6.41 3.40 2.01
CA PRO A 36 -7.16 2.91 3.19
C PRO A 36 -7.79 1.52 2.98
N LEU A 37 -8.09 1.17 1.73
CA LEU A 37 -8.55 -0.17 1.36
C LEU A 37 -7.51 -1.26 1.65
N VAL A 38 -6.22 -0.98 1.47
CA VAL A 38 -5.14 -1.94 1.77
C VAL A 38 -5.05 -2.21 3.28
N SER A 39 -5.28 -1.19 4.12
CA SER A 39 -5.40 -1.42 5.56
C SER A 39 -6.62 -2.26 5.90
N HIS A 40 -7.76 -1.99 5.26
CA HIS A 40 -8.99 -2.75 5.49
C HIS A 40 -8.82 -4.25 5.21
N ILE A 41 -8.29 -4.62 4.03
CA ILE A 41 -8.01 -6.03 3.68
C ILE A 41 -7.06 -6.69 4.69
N LYS A 42 -6.05 -5.95 5.15
CA LYS A 42 -5.12 -6.47 6.15
C LYS A 42 -5.81 -6.79 7.47
N ASP A 43 -6.76 -5.95 7.87
CA ASP A 43 -7.55 -6.15 9.08
C ASP A 43 -8.47 -7.37 8.93
N GLU A 44 -9.16 -7.53 7.79
CA GLU A 44 -9.99 -8.72 7.50
C GLU A 44 -9.17 -10.02 7.51
N ILE A 45 -7.97 -10.02 6.92
CA ILE A 45 -7.04 -11.16 6.97
C ILE A 45 -6.61 -11.46 8.41
N SER A 46 -6.37 -10.42 9.21
CA SER A 46 -6.01 -10.60 10.61
C SER A 46 -7.15 -11.23 11.41
N GLU A 47 -8.38 -10.80 11.15
CA GLU A 47 -9.59 -11.35 11.75
C GLU A 47 -9.78 -12.82 11.37
N LEU A 48 -9.64 -13.17 10.09
CA LEU A 48 -9.70 -14.55 9.61
C LEU A 48 -8.64 -15.45 10.29
N LYS A 49 -7.42 -14.93 10.50
CA LYS A 49 -6.37 -15.66 11.24
C LYS A 49 -6.72 -15.83 12.71
N THR A 50 -7.31 -14.82 13.36
CA THR A 50 -7.75 -14.93 14.76
C THR A 50 -8.89 -15.92 14.91
N TRP A 51 -9.81 -15.98 13.95
CA TRP A 51 -10.92 -16.93 13.92
C TRP A 51 -10.44 -18.40 13.85
N TYR A 52 -9.39 -18.68 13.06
CA TYR A 52 -8.86 -20.04 12.91
C TYR A 52 -7.88 -20.47 14.02
N THR A 53 -7.25 -19.54 14.75
CA THR A 53 -6.12 -19.89 15.65
C THR A 53 -6.54 -20.65 16.92
N LYS A 54 -7.79 -20.56 17.35
CA LYS A 54 -8.33 -21.32 18.50
C LYS A 54 -9.77 -21.76 18.24
N PRO A 55 -9.98 -22.88 17.53
CA PRO A 55 -11.31 -23.41 17.35
C PRO A 55 -11.77 -24.08 18.65
N ASP A 56 -12.61 -23.39 19.43
CA ASP A 56 -13.16 -23.96 20.67
C ASP A 56 -14.18 -25.09 20.38
N ASN A 57 -14.89 -25.02 19.24
CA ASN A 57 -15.82 -26.05 18.77
C ASN A 57 -15.98 -26.00 17.24
N ILE A 58 -15.45 -27.01 16.53
CA ILE A 58 -15.60 -27.13 15.07
C ILE A 58 -17.01 -27.68 14.79
N THR A 59 -17.92 -26.78 14.45
CA THR A 59 -19.30 -27.07 14.06
C THR A 59 -19.54 -26.68 12.60
N SER A 60 -20.62 -27.16 11.99
CA SER A 60 -21.02 -26.75 10.63
C SER A 60 -21.27 -25.25 10.54
N SER A 61 -21.83 -24.63 11.58
CA SER A 61 -21.99 -23.17 11.69
C SER A 61 -20.64 -22.45 11.77
N TRP A 62 -19.66 -23.00 12.51
CA TRP A 62 -18.31 -22.46 12.55
C TRP A 62 -17.66 -22.49 11.16
N LEU A 63 -17.76 -23.62 10.45
CA LEU A 63 -17.26 -23.72 9.07
C LEU A 63 -17.94 -22.73 8.13
N CYS A 64 -19.26 -22.55 8.25
CA CYS A 64 -20.01 -21.59 7.43
C CYS A 64 -19.53 -20.15 7.69
N ASP A 65 -19.30 -19.77 8.95
CA ASP A 65 -18.76 -18.46 9.34
C ASP A 65 -17.35 -18.24 8.74
N GLY A 66 -16.49 -19.25 8.80
CA GLY A 66 -15.16 -19.21 8.18
C GLY A 66 -15.20 -19.03 6.66
N LEU A 67 -16.09 -19.75 5.98
CA LEU A 67 -16.28 -19.63 4.54
C LEU A 67 -16.85 -18.26 4.15
N SER A 68 -17.76 -17.69 4.96
CA SER A 68 -18.26 -16.33 4.74
C SER A 68 -17.13 -15.30 4.85
N ARG A 69 -16.34 -15.36 5.92
CA ARG A 69 -15.20 -14.46 6.14
C ARG A 69 -14.15 -14.58 5.03
N LEU A 70 -13.90 -15.80 4.55
CA LEU A 70 -12.99 -16.03 3.42
C LEU A 70 -13.51 -15.38 2.13
N LYS A 71 -14.83 -15.46 1.90
CA LYS A 71 -15.47 -14.80 0.76
C LYS A 71 -15.31 -13.28 0.85
N ASP A 72 -15.54 -12.69 2.02
CA ASP A 72 -15.42 -11.24 2.22
C ASP A 72 -13.99 -10.75 1.90
N VAL A 73 -12.98 -11.46 2.42
CA VAL A 73 -11.55 -11.21 2.10
C VAL A 73 -11.23 -11.38 0.62
N HIS A 74 -11.92 -12.29 -0.08
CA HIS A 74 -11.72 -12.52 -1.50
C HIS A 74 -12.36 -11.43 -2.36
N ASP A 75 -13.48 -10.86 -1.92
CA ASP A 75 -14.21 -9.84 -2.65
C ASP A 75 -13.59 -8.44 -2.46
N SER A 76 -12.95 -8.17 -1.31
CA SER A 76 -12.30 -6.88 -1.02
C SER A 76 -11.14 -6.44 -1.95
N PRO A 77 -10.24 -7.31 -2.48
CA PRO A 77 -9.24 -6.90 -3.46
C PRO A 77 -9.84 -6.52 -4.82
N HIS A 78 -11.08 -6.95 -5.12
CA HIS A 78 -11.74 -6.56 -6.35
C HIS A 78 -11.89 -5.03 -6.41
N GLU A 79 -12.23 -4.39 -5.30
CA GLU A 79 -12.31 -2.94 -5.19
C GLU A 79 -10.97 -2.26 -5.49
N ILE A 80 -9.83 -2.85 -5.08
CA ILE A 80 -8.49 -2.35 -5.39
C ILE A 80 -8.25 -2.36 -6.90
N LEU A 81 -8.68 -3.40 -7.59
CA LEU A 81 -8.51 -3.52 -9.04
C LEU A 81 -9.39 -2.55 -9.83
N HIS A 82 -10.53 -2.14 -9.26
CA HIS A 82 -11.42 -1.14 -9.85
C HIS A 82 -10.98 0.31 -9.60
N LEU A 83 -10.04 0.56 -8.68
CA LEU A 83 -9.53 1.90 -8.44
C LEU A 83 -8.83 2.46 -9.71
N PRO A 84 -9.14 3.71 -10.13
CA PRO A 84 -8.54 4.33 -11.31
C PRO A 84 -7.01 4.34 -11.26
N GLN A 85 -6.44 4.56 -10.07
CA GLN A 85 -4.98 4.54 -9.86
C GLN A 85 -4.37 3.16 -10.20
N THR A 86 -5.06 2.08 -9.84
CA THR A 86 -4.62 0.71 -10.13
C THR A 86 -4.75 0.43 -11.62
N GLN A 87 -5.86 0.83 -12.24
CA GLN A 87 -6.09 0.66 -13.68
C GLN A 87 -5.11 1.46 -14.54
N ASP A 88 -4.83 2.72 -14.16
CA ASP A 88 -3.84 3.56 -14.81
C ASP A 88 -2.43 2.96 -14.69
N SER A 89 -2.08 2.44 -13.51
CA SER A 89 -0.82 1.72 -13.33
C SER A 89 -0.78 0.50 -14.26
N LEU A 90 -1.78 -0.37 -14.25
CA LEU A 90 -1.82 -1.58 -15.10
C LEU A 90 -1.75 -1.23 -16.60
N ARG A 91 -2.43 -0.19 -17.05
CA ARG A 91 -2.40 0.29 -18.45
C ARG A 91 -1.02 0.81 -18.85
N ASN A 92 -0.34 1.51 -17.94
CA ASN A 92 0.98 2.10 -18.20
C ASN A 92 2.13 1.09 -18.14
N GLN A 93 1.91 -0.11 -17.58
CA GLN A 93 2.90 -1.20 -17.52
C GLN A 93 2.97 -2.03 -18.83
N HIS A 94 2.16 -1.73 -19.84
CA HIS A 94 2.09 -2.48 -21.11
C HIS A 94 3.11 -2.00 -22.17
N LYS A 95 4.14 -1.24 -21.76
CA LYS A 95 5.27 -0.86 -22.60
C LYS A 95 6.52 -1.59 -22.11
N TRP A 96 6.73 -2.80 -22.63
CA TRP A 96 8.01 -3.50 -22.59
C TRP A 96 8.80 -3.14 -23.84
#